data_AF-S9VB53-F1
#
_entry.id   AF-S9VB53-F1
#
_cell.length_a   1.000
_cell.length_b   1.000
_cell.length_c   1.000
_cell.angle_alpha   90.00
_cell.angle_beta   90.00
_cell.angle_gamma   90.00
#
_symmetry.space_group_name_H-M   'P 1'
#
loop_
_entity.id
_entity.type
_entity.pdbx_description
1 polymer ?
#
loop_
_entity_poly.entity_id
_entity_poly.type
_entity_poly.pdbx_seq_one_letter_code
_entity_poly.pdbx_strand_id
1 'polypeptide(L)' 'MTIGMPDYTSTPENFSCLARCREEVAEALQVPVESLELSMGMSGDFINAIKMGSTSVRVGSSLFGARYYPPKS' A
#
# COMPACT_ATOMS: atom_id res chain seq x y z
N MET A 1 -5.28 -0.88 -1.51
CA MET A 1 -5.10 0.46 -2.06
C MET A 1 -3.62 0.72 -2.12
N THR A 2 -3.14 0.67 -3.35
CA THR A 2 -1.79 0.99 -3.76
C THR A 2 -1.84 2.41 -4.34
N ILE A 3 -0.87 3.25 -3.98
CA ILE A 3 -0.78 4.60 -4.52
C ILE A 3 -0.60 4.47 -6.04
N GLY A 4 -1.52 5.00 -6.85
CA GLY A 4 -1.30 5.17 -8.30
C GLY A 4 -2.41 4.74 -9.27
N MET A 5 -3.52 4.12 -8.84
CA MET A 5 -4.59 3.72 -9.77
C MET A 5 -5.84 4.61 -9.67
N PRO A 6 -6.38 5.12 -10.80
CA PRO A 6 -7.58 5.95 -10.81
C PRO A 6 -8.86 5.17 -10.50
N ASP A 7 -8.85 3.85 -10.68
CA ASP A 7 -9.87 2.97 -10.12
C ASP A 7 -9.46 2.53 -8.72
N TYR A 8 -10.29 2.87 -7.73
CA TYR A 8 -10.03 2.60 -6.31
C TYR A 8 -10.23 1.12 -5.94
N THR A 9 -10.05 0.22 -6.91
CA THR A 9 -10.21 -1.21 -6.71
C THR A 9 -8.91 -1.75 -6.12
N SER A 10 -9.00 -2.25 -4.89
CA SER A 10 -7.89 -2.93 -4.24
C SER A 10 -7.86 -4.38 -4.72
N THR A 11 -7.53 -4.56 -6.01
CA THR A 11 -7.42 -5.90 -6.57
C THR A 11 -6.07 -6.52 -6.19
N PRO A 12 -6.00 -7.84 -6.03
CA PRO A 12 -4.74 -8.54 -5.72
C PRO A 12 -3.59 -8.22 -6.69
N GLU A 13 -3.90 -7.93 -7.96
CA GLU A 13 -2.93 -7.62 -9.01
C GLU A 13 -2.07 -6.40 -8.68
N ASN A 14 -2.65 -5.39 -8.00
CA ASN A 14 -1.91 -4.20 -7.59
C ASN A 14 -0.85 -4.51 -6.54
N PHE A 15 -1.13 -5.42 -5.62
CA PHE A 15 -0.16 -5.84 -4.62
C PHE A 15 0.93 -6.71 -5.25
N SER A 16 0.56 -7.61 -6.17
CA SER A 16 1.52 -8.42 -6.94
C SER A 16 2.46 -7.56 -7.77
N CYS A 17 1.94 -6.50 -8.40
CA CYS A 17 2.75 -5.57 -9.19
C CYS A 17 3.83 -4.89 -8.33
N LEU A 18 3.45 -4.37 -7.16
CA LEU A 18 4.41 -3.76 -6.24
C LEU A 18 5.44 -4.75 -5.70
N ALA A 19 5.02 -5.97 -5.36
CA ALA A 19 5.94 -7.01 -4.90
C ALA A 19 6.99 -7.33 -5.96
N ARG A 20 6.56 -7.50 -7.23
CA ARG A 20 7.47 -7.68 -8.37
C ARG A 20 8.40 -6.48 -8.55
N CYS A 21 7.88 -5.25 -8.48
CA CYS A 21 8.75 -4.07 -8.59
C CYS A 21 9.80 -4.00 -7.48
N ARG A 22 9.48 -4.46 -6.26
CA ARG A 22 10.47 -4.55 -5.17
C ARG A 22 11.56 -5.57 -5.52
N GLU A 23 11.19 -6.73 -6.06
CA GLU A 23 12.14 -7.76 -6.51
C GLU A 23 13.06 -7.23 -7.62
N GLU A 24 12.50 -6.58 -8.64
CA GLU A 24 13.26 -5.98 -9.75
C GLU A 24 14.25 -4.91 -9.27
N VAL A 25 13.85 -4.06 -8.32
CA VAL A 25 14.74 -3.04 -7.75
C VAL A 25 15.83 -3.68 -6.89
N ALA A 26 15.51 -4.70 -6.09
CA ALA A 26 16.49 -5.43 -5.29
C ALA A 26 17.55 -6.11 -6.17
N GLU A 27 17.11 -6.76 -7.26
CA GLU A 27 17.99 -7.37 -8.25
C GLU A 27 18.90 -6.32 -8.91
N ALA A 28 18.33 -5.22 -9.40
CA ALA A 28 19.07 -4.15 -10.05
C ALA A 28 20.13 -3.50 -9.13
N LEU A 29 19.86 -3.46 -7.84
CA LEU A 29 20.78 -2.92 -6.82
C LEU A 29 21.70 -3.97 -6.20
N GLN A 30 21.53 -5.25 -6.54
CA GLN A 30 22.26 -6.39 -5.94
C GLN A 30 22.16 -6.44 -4.40
N VAL A 31 20.98 -6.13 -3.87
CA VAL A 31 20.69 -6.18 -2.43
C VAL A 31 19.65 -7.27 -2.12
N PRO A 32 19.62 -7.83 -0.90
CA PRO A 32 18.55 -8.73 -0.49
C PRO A 32 17.18 -8.04 -0.61
N VAL A 33 16.16 -8.75 -1.09
CA VAL A 33 14.79 -8.20 -1.25
C VAL A 33 14.23 -7.72 0.09
N GLU A 34 14.58 -8.40 1.17
CA GLU A 34 14.17 -8.11 2.54
C GLU A 34 14.77 -6.81 3.08
N SER A 35 15.83 -6.29 2.44
CA SER A 35 16.39 -4.97 2.78
C SER A 35 15.53 -3.81 2.29
N LEU A 36 14.57 -4.07 1.40
CA LEU A 36 13.64 -3.08 0.87
C LEU A 36 12.26 -3.22 1.52
N GLU A 37 11.75 -2.12 2.06
CA GLU A 37 10.39 -2.08 2.60
C GLU A 37 9.33 -2.12 1.49
N LEU A 38 8.20 -2.76 1.79
CA LEU A 38 7.02 -2.81 0.92
C LEU A 38 5.84 -2.08 1.57
N SER A 39 5.83 -0.75 1.39
CA SER A 39 4.80 0.12 1.94
C SER A 39 3.53 0.13 1.07
N MET A 40 2.55 -0.71 1.42
CA MET A 40 1.29 -0.83 0.69
C MET A 40 0.14 -1.18 1.63
N GLY A 41 -1.08 -0.84 1.25
CA GLY A 41 -2.24 -1.05 2.09
C GLY A 41 -2.67 0.19 2.87
N MET A 42 -3.97 0.40 2.90
CA MET A 42 -4.63 1.53 3.54
C MET A 42 -5.77 1.06 4.47
N SER A 43 -6.45 2.02 5.11
CA SER A 43 -7.62 1.81 5.98
C SER A 43 -8.63 0.73 5.52
N GLY A 44 -8.87 0.57 4.22
CA GLY A 44 -9.88 -0.37 3.68
C GLY A 44 -9.35 -1.76 3.27
N ASP A 45 -8.04 -1.98 3.27
CA ASP A 45 -7.43 -3.15 2.63
C ASP A 45 -6.10 -3.60 3.24
N PHE A 46 -5.69 -3.01 4.37
CA PHE A 46 -4.45 -3.34 5.06
C PHE A 46 -4.35 -4.85 5.41
N ILE A 47 -5.47 -5.54 5.66
CA ILE A 47 -5.49 -6.99 5.91
C ILE A 47 -4.98 -7.76 4.68
N ASN A 48 -5.46 -7.39 3.49
CA ASN A 48 -5.02 -8.04 2.26
C ASN A 48 -3.58 -7.66 1.93
N ALA A 49 -3.19 -6.40 2.16
CA ALA A 49 -1.80 -5.96 1.98
C ALA A 49 -0.82 -6.75 2.86
N ILE A 50 -1.18 -7.03 4.13
CA ILE A 50 -0.37 -7.85 5.04
C ILE A 50 -0.25 -9.29 4.50
N LYS A 51 -1.37 -9.90 4.06
CA LYS A 51 -1.34 -11.25 3.46
C LYS A 51 -0.45 -11.33 2.21
N MET A 52 -0.33 -10.22 1.48
CA MET A 52 0.50 -10.09 0.29
C MET A 52 1.95 -9.64 0.59
N GLY A 53 2.37 -9.61 1.85
CA GLY A 53 3.76 -9.35 2.24
C GLY A 53 4.13 -7.88 2.47
N SER A 54 3.15 -7.00 2.70
CA SER A 54 3.46 -5.62 3.09
C SER A 54 4.22 -5.56 4.41
N THR A 55 5.26 -4.73 4.48
CA THR A 55 6.04 -4.47 5.69
C THR A 55 5.57 -3.19 6.42
N SER A 56 4.76 -2.35 5.75
CA SER A 56 4.28 -1.08 6.29
C SER A 56 2.92 -0.72 5.68
N VAL A 57 1.92 -0.51 6.53
CA VAL A 57 0.55 -0.12 6.15
C VAL A 57 0.22 1.28 6.65
N ARG A 58 -0.67 1.99 5.94
CA ARG A 58 -1.03 3.39 6.25
C ARG A 58 -2.50 3.51 6.63
N VAL A 59 -2.79 3.58 7.92
CA VAL A 59 -4.17 3.59 8.43
C VAL A 59 -4.53 4.98 8.96
N GLY A 60 -5.59 5.57 8.41
CA GLY A 60 -6.07 6.90 8.76
C GLY A 60 -7.51 6.87 9.25
N SER A 61 -8.47 6.90 8.31
CA SER A 61 -9.90 6.98 8.63
C SER A 61 -10.43 5.85 9.53
N SER A 62 -9.85 4.64 9.48
CA SER A 62 -10.25 3.56 10.38
C SER A 62 -9.80 3.78 11.82
N LEU A 63 -8.78 4.62 12.06
CA LEU A 63 -8.32 5.00 13.39
C LEU A 63 -8.95 6.31 13.86
N PHE A 64 -9.02 7.33 12.98
CA PHE A 64 -9.40 8.69 13.34
C PHE A 64 -10.80 9.11 12.89
N GLY A 65 -11.52 8.25 12.17
CA GLY A 65 -12.83 8.57 11.59
C GLY A 65 -12.74 9.47 10.35
N ALA A 66 -13.91 9.90 9.87
CA ALA A 66 -14.03 10.83 8.75
C ALA A 66 -13.54 12.23 9.14
N ARG A 67 -12.92 12.95 8.20
CA ARG A 67 -12.55 14.35 8.44
C ARG A 67 -13.80 15.21 8.57
N TYR A 68 -13.80 16.09 9.57
CA TYR A 68 -14.81 17.13 9.68
C TYR A 68 -14.50 18.26 8.68
N TYR A 69 -15.44 18.54 7.78
CA TYR A 69 -15.37 19.67 6.85
C TYR A 69 -16.45 20.68 7.25
N PRO A 70 -16.09 21.83 7.86
CA PRO A 70 -17.07 22.86 8.15
C PRO A 70 -17.64 23.44 6.85
N PRO A 71 -18.89 23.93 6.85
CA PRO A 71 -19.47 24.61 5.70
C PRO A 71 -18.60 25.82 5.31
N LYS A 72 -18.44 26.03 3.99
CA LYS A 72 -17.76 27.23 3.48
C LYS A 72 -18.67 28.44 3.70
N SER A 73 -18.12 29.50 4.29
CA SER A 73 -18.77 30.81 4.46
C SER A 73 -19.08 31.47 3.12
#